data_AF-A0A832HEX2-F1
#
_entry.id   AF-A0A832HEX2-F1
#
_cell.length_a   1.000
_cell.length_b   1.000
_cell.length_c   1.000
_cell.angle_alpha   90.00
_cell.angle_beta   90.00
_cell.angle_gamma   90.00
#
_symmetry.space_group_name_H-M   'P 1'
#
loop_
_entity.id
_entity.type
_entity.pdbx_description
1 polymer ?
#
loop_
_entity_poly.entity_id
_entity_poly.type
_entity_poly.pdbx_seq_one_letter_code
_entity_poly.pdbx_strand_id
1 'polypeptide(L)'
;MPASPPTPPTTVHFDDDESASLVAIDDGHVTFELGTHTLALSTATGLSITSGATLASDGTIVSNITNAGTLSPGNSPGTLNINGNLVNTGTLSFELNGLTAGTEYDQLHITGAADLDGTVAIVLGFAPELGDSFQIMSFGSLIDSGYTFDFSNAVLGAGLSWDTSAFGSSGILSITTSESAIPEPGSLSLLALGAAALLVRRRKV
;
A
#
# COMPACT_ATOMS: atom_id res chain seq x y z
N MET A 1 9.57 -4.47 -43.15
CA MET A 1 8.11 -4.53 -42.92
C MET A 1 7.83 -3.56 -41.78
N PRO A 2 6.93 -2.58 -41.93
CA PRO A 2 6.52 -1.77 -40.77
C PRO A 2 5.81 -2.67 -39.76
N ALA A 3 6.06 -2.45 -38.47
CA ALA A 3 5.35 -3.15 -37.40
C ALA A 3 3.85 -2.85 -37.51
N SER A 4 3.01 -3.86 -37.28
CA SER A 4 1.56 -3.64 -37.17
C SER A 4 1.26 -2.67 -36.03
N PRO A 5 0.29 -1.75 -36.20
CA PRO A 5 -0.15 -0.89 -35.11
C PRO A 5 -0.74 -1.73 -33.97
N PRO A 6 -0.64 -1.24 -32.72
CA PRO A 6 -1.24 -1.91 -31.57
C PRO A 6 -2.77 -2.03 -31.76
N THR A 7 -3.33 -3.16 -31.35
CA THR A 7 -4.78 -3.40 -31.35
C THR A 7 -5.45 -2.42 -30.38
N PRO A 8 -6.54 -1.73 -30.77
CA PRO A 8 -7.29 -0.88 -29.85
C PRO A 8 -7.87 -1.68 -28.67
N PRO A 9 -8.08 -1.05 -27.50
CA PRO A 9 -8.75 -1.70 -26.39
C PRO A 9 -10.18 -2.11 -26.79
N THR A 10 -10.63 -3.26 -26.29
CA THR A 10 -12.03 -3.70 -26.44
C THR A 10 -12.91 -2.93 -25.47
N THR A 11 -13.84 -2.13 -25.97
CA THR A 11 -14.86 -1.47 -25.15
C THR A 11 -16.14 -2.30 -25.17
N VAL A 12 -16.63 -2.68 -23.99
CA VAL A 12 -17.94 -3.32 -23.82
C VAL A 12 -18.89 -2.28 -23.23
N HIS A 13 -19.98 -1.99 -23.94
CA HIS A 13 -21.07 -1.16 -23.43
C HIS A 13 -22.12 -2.06 -22.79
N PHE A 14 -22.47 -1.78 -21.53
CA PHE A 14 -23.67 -2.29 -20.89
C PHE A 14 -24.67 -1.12 -20.84
N ASP A 15 -25.78 -1.23 -21.55
CA ASP A 15 -26.95 -0.34 -21.49
C ASP A 15 -27.90 -0.84 -20.38
N ASP A 16 -29.03 -0.17 -20.21
CA ASP A 16 -29.95 -0.36 -19.09
C ASP A 16 -30.56 -1.78 -18.99
N ASP A 17 -30.48 -2.60 -20.05
CA ASP A 17 -31.08 -3.94 -20.11
C ASP A 17 -30.09 -5.11 -20.20
N GLU A 18 -28.77 -4.87 -20.31
CA GLU A 18 -27.79 -5.94 -20.29
C GLU A 18 -27.42 -6.38 -18.87
N SER A 19 -27.48 -7.70 -18.67
CA SER A 19 -26.87 -8.36 -17.51
C SER A 19 -25.86 -9.37 -18.01
N ALA A 20 -24.60 -9.20 -17.63
CA ALA A 20 -23.56 -10.20 -17.82
C ALA A 20 -23.42 -11.03 -16.54
N SER A 21 -23.48 -12.35 -16.68
CA SER A 21 -23.10 -13.28 -15.61
C SER A 21 -21.59 -13.52 -15.55
N LEU A 22 -20.87 -13.14 -16.62
CA LEU A 22 -19.42 -13.25 -16.74
C LEU A 22 -18.88 -12.19 -17.70
N VAL A 23 -17.93 -11.38 -17.23
CA VAL A 23 -17.08 -10.55 -18.08
C VAL A 23 -15.69 -11.17 -18.05
N ALA A 24 -15.35 -11.95 -19.08
CA ALA A 24 -14.03 -12.56 -19.22
C ALA A 24 -13.10 -11.60 -19.99
N ILE A 25 -11.93 -11.32 -19.42
CA ILE A 25 -10.96 -10.37 -19.98
C ILE A 25 -9.68 -11.15 -20.27
N ASP A 26 -9.37 -11.30 -21.56
CA ASP A 26 -8.29 -12.18 -22.08
C ASP A 26 -6.89 -11.55 -21.92
N ASP A 27 -6.82 -10.22 -21.79
CA ASP A 27 -5.56 -9.45 -21.74
C ASP A 27 -5.19 -8.95 -20.31
N GLY A 28 -5.81 -9.52 -19.27
CA GLY A 28 -5.40 -9.37 -17.86
C GLY A 28 -5.61 -7.99 -17.21
N HIS A 29 -6.11 -7.00 -17.95
CA HIS A 29 -6.34 -5.64 -17.42
C HIS A 29 -7.82 -5.29 -17.49
N VAL A 30 -8.41 -5.05 -16.32
CA VAL A 30 -9.74 -4.47 -16.21
C VAL A 30 -9.60 -3.11 -15.55
N THR A 31 -9.85 -2.05 -16.31
CA THR A 31 -9.93 -0.69 -15.77
C THR A 31 -11.39 -0.35 -15.59
N PHE A 32 -11.80 -0.07 -14.35
CA PHE A 32 -13.09 0.53 -14.07
C PHE A 32 -12.84 1.98 -13.67
N GLU A 33 -13.10 2.91 -14.58
CA GLU A 33 -13.09 4.35 -14.27
C GLU A 33 -14.49 4.72 -13.76
N LEU A 34 -14.70 4.49 -12.46
CA LEU A 34 -16.02 4.66 -11.86
C LEU A 34 -16.27 6.14 -11.54
N GLY A 35 -15.25 6.93 -11.23
CA GLY A 35 -15.42 8.29 -10.75
C GLY A 35 -16.33 8.32 -9.51
N THR A 36 -17.52 8.91 -9.61
CA THR A 36 -18.53 8.92 -8.54
C THR A 36 -19.50 7.72 -8.56
N HIS A 37 -19.39 6.83 -9.55
CA HIS A 37 -20.28 5.68 -9.72
C HIS A 37 -19.88 4.51 -8.80
N THR A 38 -20.81 3.58 -8.59
CA THR A 38 -20.63 2.44 -7.69
C THR A 38 -20.68 1.13 -8.48
N LEU A 39 -19.68 0.27 -8.27
CA LEU A 39 -19.77 -1.13 -8.67
C LEU A 39 -20.39 -1.95 -7.53
N ALA A 40 -21.64 -2.36 -7.69
CA ALA A 40 -22.35 -3.21 -6.73
C ALA A 40 -22.43 -4.65 -7.25
N LEU A 41 -21.65 -5.55 -6.66
CA LEU A 41 -21.67 -6.98 -7.00
C LEU A 41 -22.50 -7.75 -5.96
N SER A 42 -23.74 -8.10 -6.35
CA SER A 42 -24.75 -8.77 -5.51
C SER A 42 -24.52 -10.29 -5.33
N THR A 43 -23.39 -10.82 -5.79
CA THR A 43 -23.12 -12.27 -5.68
C THR A 43 -22.60 -12.61 -4.28
N ALA A 44 -23.07 -13.72 -3.71
CA ALA A 44 -22.68 -14.20 -2.38
C ALA A 44 -21.17 -14.44 -2.18
N THR A 45 -20.39 -14.50 -3.26
CA THR A 45 -18.96 -14.85 -3.27
C THR A 45 -18.01 -13.65 -3.27
N GLY A 46 -18.50 -12.41 -3.37
CA GLY A 46 -17.65 -11.22 -3.50
C GLY A 46 -16.94 -11.10 -4.85
N LEU A 47 -16.07 -10.09 -4.98
CA LEU A 47 -15.21 -9.85 -6.14
C LEU A 47 -13.87 -10.58 -5.95
N SER A 48 -13.43 -11.34 -6.96
CA SER A 48 -12.14 -12.02 -6.94
C SER A 48 -11.23 -11.45 -8.02
N ILE A 49 -10.02 -11.07 -7.62
CA ILE A 49 -8.93 -10.66 -8.52
C ILE A 49 -7.95 -11.83 -8.54
N THR A 50 -7.87 -12.54 -9.66
CA THR A 50 -7.03 -13.74 -9.77
C THR A 50 -5.58 -13.39 -10.04
N SER A 51 -4.67 -14.33 -9.77
CA SER A 51 -3.25 -14.16 -10.09
C SER A 51 -3.05 -13.79 -11.57
N GLY A 52 -2.19 -12.81 -11.83
CA GLY A 52 -1.95 -12.24 -13.16
C GLY A 52 -2.98 -11.20 -13.64
N ALA A 53 -4.10 -11.04 -12.94
CA ALA A 53 -5.07 -9.99 -13.22
C ALA A 53 -4.75 -8.71 -12.44
N THR A 54 -5.06 -7.57 -13.04
CA THR A 54 -4.98 -6.25 -12.41
C THR A 54 -6.36 -5.62 -12.33
N LEU A 55 -6.74 -5.16 -11.14
CA LEU A 55 -7.84 -4.24 -10.92
C LEU A 55 -7.27 -2.85 -10.60
N ALA A 56 -7.40 -1.94 -11.55
CA ALA A 56 -7.15 -0.51 -11.37
C ALA A 56 -8.49 0.21 -11.36
N SER A 57 -8.87 0.81 -10.22
CA SER A 57 -10.19 1.42 -10.05
C SER A 57 -10.15 2.56 -9.05
N ASP A 58 -10.78 3.67 -9.40
CA ASP A 58 -11.19 4.71 -8.46
C ASP A 58 -12.64 4.49 -8.01
N GLY A 59 -13.13 5.27 -7.05
CA GLY A 59 -14.55 5.29 -6.67
C GLY A 59 -14.90 4.33 -5.53
N THR A 60 -16.07 3.68 -5.60
CA THR A 60 -16.58 2.81 -4.53
C THR A 60 -16.98 1.42 -5.05
N ILE A 61 -16.45 0.38 -4.43
CA ILE A 61 -16.85 -1.01 -4.61
C ILE A 61 -17.63 -1.47 -3.38
N VAL A 62 -18.88 -1.90 -3.57
CA VAL A 62 -19.72 -2.45 -2.50
C VAL A 62 -19.71 -3.97 -2.59
N SER A 63 -18.63 -4.58 -2.09
CA SER A 63 -18.46 -6.03 -2.04
C SER A 63 -17.28 -6.42 -1.13
N ASN A 64 -17.24 -7.68 -0.72
CA ASN A 64 -15.99 -8.26 -0.22
C ASN A 64 -15.05 -8.54 -1.40
N ILE A 65 -13.76 -8.29 -1.22
CA ILE A 65 -12.74 -8.51 -2.25
C ILE A 65 -11.77 -9.58 -1.78
N THR A 66 -11.46 -10.55 -2.65
CA THR A 66 -10.33 -11.47 -2.52
C THR A 66 -9.33 -11.18 -3.63
N ASN A 67 -8.17 -10.62 -3.26
CA ASN A 67 -7.11 -10.26 -4.18
C ASN A 67 -5.96 -11.27 -4.13
N ALA A 68 -5.74 -11.98 -5.24
CA ALA A 68 -4.55 -12.81 -5.52
C ALA A 68 -3.75 -12.28 -6.73
N GLY A 69 -4.20 -11.18 -7.34
CA GLY A 69 -3.54 -10.48 -8.44
C GLY A 69 -2.98 -9.13 -7.97
N THR A 70 -3.20 -8.07 -8.75
CA THR A 70 -2.83 -6.70 -8.40
C THR A 70 -4.07 -5.84 -8.20
N LEU A 71 -4.14 -5.11 -7.09
CA LEU A 71 -5.14 -4.09 -6.82
C LEU A 71 -4.45 -2.73 -6.69
N SER A 72 -4.84 -1.78 -7.54
CA SER A 72 -4.32 -0.41 -7.59
C SER A 72 -5.47 0.59 -7.40
N PRO A 73 -5.41 1.50 -6.42
CA PRO A 73 -6.36 2.61 -6.36
C PRO A 73 -6.19 3.58 -7.54
N GLY A 74 -7.24 3.71 -8.36
CA GLY A 74 -7.28 4.58 -9.54
C GLY A 74 -6.47 4.09 -10.75
N ASN A 75 -6.38 4.95 -11.77
CA ASN A 75 -5.30 4.94 -12.78
C ASN A 75 -4.09 5.78 -12.30
N SER A 76 -4.01 5.95 -10.98
CA SER A 76 -2.95 6.54 -10.16
C SER A 76 -2.39 7.92 -10.57
N PRO A 77 -2.49 8.95 -9.70
CA PRO A 77 -3.05 8.89 -8.34
C PRO A 77 -4.59 8.84 -8.28
N GLY A 78 -5.16 8.13 -7.29
CA GLY A 78 -6.61 8.08 -7.04
C GLY A 78 -7.05 7.50 -5.68
N THR A 79 -8.36 7.56 -5.41
CA THR A 79 -8.96 6.97 -4.19
C THR A 79 -9.91 5.83 -4.54
N LEU A 80 -9.70 4.68 -3.89
CA LEU A 80 -10.60 3.53 -3.95
C LEU A 80 -11.23 3.28 -2.57
N ASN A 81 -12.56 3.17 -2.54
CA ASN A 81 -13.33 2.81 -1.36
C ASN A 81 -13.89 1.39 -1.51
N ILE A 82 -13.67 0.55 -0.51
CA ILE A 82 -14.20 -0.81 -0.39
C ILE A 82 -15.19 -0.82 0.77
N ASN A 83 -16.47 -0.88 0.44
CA ASN A 83 -17.55 -1.07 1.40
C ASN A 83 -17.74 -2.58 1.66
N GLY A 84 -16.76 -3.18 2.32
CA GLY A 84 -16.68 -4.62 2.59
C GLY A 84 -15.34 -4.99 3.22
N ASN A 85 -15.06 -6.29 3.26
CA ASN A 85 -13.77 -6.83 3.69
C ASN A 85 -12.82 -7.01 2.50
N LEU A 86 -11.52 -6.93 2.75
CA LEU A 86 -10.46 -7.26 1.81
C LEU A 86 -9.62 -8.42 2.35
N VAL A 87 -9.47 -9.49 1.57
CA VAL A 87 -8.44 -10.52 1.76
C VAL A 87 -7.43 -10.34 0.65
N ASN A 88 -6.17 -10.11 0.99
CA ASN A 88 -5.10 -9.85 0.02
C ASN A 88 -3.94 -10.83 0.19
N THR A 89 -3.80 -11.76 -0.75
CA THR A 89 -2.61 -12.60 -0.97
C THR A 89 -1.78 -12.15 -2.17
N GLY A 90 -2.29 -11.18 -2.94
CA GLY A 90 -1.63 -10.57 -4.09
C GLY A 90 -0.88 -9.27 -3.74
N THR A 91 -0.79 -8.37 -4.71
CA THR A 91 -0.15 -7.06 -4.58
C THR A 91 -1.19 -5.95 -4.41
N LEU A 92 -0.98 -5.09 -3.43
CA LEU A 92 -1.58 -3.76 -3.35
C LEU A 92 -0.54 -2.76 -3.87
N SER A 93 -0.81 -2.10 -4.98
CA SER A 93 0.08 -1.11 -5.59
C SER A 93 -0.37 0.30 -5.23
N PHE A 94 0.56 1.14 -4.80
CA PHE A 94 0.31 2.54 -4.48
C PHE A 94 1.35 3.46 -5.12
N GLU A 95 0.88 4.50 -5.79
CA GLU A 95 1.69 5.56 -6.36
C GLU A 95 1.71 6.79 -5.46
N LEU A 96 2.90 7.32 -5.19
CA LEU A 96 3.09 8.59 -4.48
C LEU A 96 3.82 9.59 -5.39
N ASN A 97 3.11 10.63 -5.83
CA ASN A 97 3.60 11.70 -6.72
C ASN A 97 3.62 13.07 -6.02
N GLY A 98 3.22 13.15 -4.75
CA GLY A 98 3.22 14.34 -3.91
C GLY A 98 2.63 14.05 -2.54
N LEU A 99 2.18 15.08 -1.81
CA LEU A 99 1.77 14.97 -0.40
C LEU A 99 0.26 15.06 -0.19
N THR A 100 -0.52 15.25 -1.25
CA THR A 100 -1.97 15.37 -1.17
C THR A 100 -2.67 14.06 -1.49
N ALA A 101 -3.38 13.53 -0.50
CA ALA A 101 -4.20 12.32 -0.59
C ALA A 101 -5.19 12.33 -1.76
N GLY A 102 -5.28 11.22 -2.50
CA GLY A 102 -6.29 11.01 -3.54
C GLY A 102 -6.10 11.82 -4.83
N THR A 103 -5.19 12.80 -4.83
CA THR A 103 -4.86 13.62 -6.00
C THR A 103 -3.39 13.55 -6.39
N GLU A 104 -2.50 13.47 -5.40
CA GLU A 104 -1.05 13.33 -5.61
C GLU A 104 -0.52 11.98 -5.14
N TYR A 105 -1.27 11.24 -4.32
CA TYR A 105 -0.94 9.86 -3.99
C TYR A 105 -2.18 8.99 -3.78
N ASP A 106 -2.01 7.68 -3.94
CA ASP A 106 -3.09 6.70 -3.86
C ASP A 106 -3.62 6.47 -2.45
N GLN A 107 -4.94 6.31 -2.32
CA GLN A 107 -5.59 5.91 -1.08
C GLN A 107 -6.54 4.75 -1.26
N LEU A 108 -6.43 3.78 -0.35
CA LEU A 108 -7.37 2.67 -0.21
C LEU A 108 -8.13 2.78 1.12
N HIS A 109 -9.43 3.01 1.05
CA HIS A 109 -10.33 3.04 2.20
C HIS A 109 -11.15 1.76 2.28
N ILE A 110 -11.07 1.03 3.38
CA ILE A 110 -11.78 -0.24 3.59
C ILE A 110 -12.67 -0.08 4.82
N THR A 111 -13.98 -0.22 4.67
CA THR A 111 -14.88 -0.09 5.83
C THR A 111 -14.82 -1.29 6.77
N GLY A 112 -14.47 -2.47 6.23
CA GLY A 112 -14.40 -3.74 6.95
C GLY A 112 -12.99 -4.14 7.36
N ALA A 113 -12.80 -5.45 7.53
CA ALA A 113 -11.50 -6.03 7.85
C ALA A 113 -10.60 -6.11 6.61
N ALA A 114 -9.32 -5.76 6.79
CA ALA A 114 -8.25 -6.00 5.82
C ALA A 114 -7.37 -7.13 6.34
N ASP A 115 -7.37 -8.29 5.66
CA ASP A 115 -6.51 -9.44 5.94
C ASP A 115 -5.39 -9.47 4.89
N LEU A 116 -4.15 -9.19 5.32
CA LEU A 116 -3.02 -9.00 4.43
C LEU A 116 -1.98 -10.11 4.62
N ASP A 117 -1.78 -10.91 3.57
CA ASP A 117 -0.81 -12.01 3.41
C ASP A 117 0.01 -11.85 2.10
N GLY A 118 0.11 -10.61 1.61
CA GLY A 118 0.66 -10.31 0.29
C GLY A 118 1.67 -9.16 0.31
N THR A 119 1.84 -8.49 -0.83
CA THR A 119 2.80 -7.39 -0.98
C THR A 119 2.08 -6.05 -0.97
N VAL A 120 2.61 -5.09 -0.21
CA VAL A 120 2.30 -3.66 -0.33
C VAL A 120 3.44 -3.01 -1.11
N ALA A 121 3.21 -2.71 -2.37
CA ALA A 121 4.21 -2.15 -3.29
C ALA A 121 4.04 -0.64 -3.41
N ILE A 122 5.15 0.10 -3.27
CA ILE A 122 5.16 1.56 -3.41
C ILE A 122 5.94 1.96 -4.66
N VAL A 123 5.39 2.90 -5.41
CA VAL A 123 6.03 3.56 -6.55
C VAL A 123 6.15 5.05 -6.26
N LEU A 124 7.36 5.60 -6.37
CA LEU A 124 7.61 7.03 -6.20
C LEU A 124 7.70 7.73 -7.56
N GLY A 125 6.92 8.80 -7.74
CA GLY A 125 7.09 9.77 -8.83
C GLY A 125 7.69 11.11 -8.39
N PHE A 126 8.01 11.27 -7.11
CA PHE A 126 8.71 12.44 -6.57
C PHE A 126 9.76 12.03 -5.53
N ALA A 127 10.50 13.01 -4.99
CA ALA A 127 11.47 12.80 -3.93
C ALA A 127 10.90 13.30 -2.59
N PRO A 128 10.40 12.40 -1.72
CA PRO A 128 9.95 12.76 -0.38
C PRO A 128 11.08 13.32 0.49
N GLU A 129 10.74 14.19 1.42
CA GLU A 129 11.63 14.79 2.41
C GLU A 129 11.47 14.14 3.79
N LEU A 130 12.46 14.37 4.66
CA LEU A 130 12.42 13.89 6.04
C LEU A 130 11.18 14.45 6.76
N GLY A 131 10.38 13.56 7.36
CA GLY A 131 9.16 13.93 8.08
C GLY A 131 7.89 13.87 7.22
N ASP A 132 8.00 13.64 5.92
CA ASP A 132 6.82 13.36 5.08
C ASP A 132 6.14 12.06 5.54
N SER A 133 4.81 12.04 5.42
CA SER A 133 3.99 10.89 5.81
C SER A 133 2.82 10.69 4.85
N PHE A 134 2.49 9.44 4.56
CA PHE A 134 1.47 9.03 3.60
C PHE A 134 0.52 8.05 4.28
N GLN A 135 -0.73 8.46 4.47
CA GLN A 135 -1.79 7.54 4.87
C GLN A 135 -2.35 6.87 3.61
N ILE A 136 -1.72 5.78 3.18
CA ILE A 136 -2.07 5.07 1.94
C ILE A 136 -3.27 4.14 2.13
N MET A 137 -3.56 3.75 3.37
CA MET A 137 -4.65 2.84 3.68
C MET A 137 -5.41 3.28 4.93
N SER A 138 -6.71 2.96 4.97
CA SER A 138 -7.50 2.94 6.20
C SER A 138 -8.44 1.74 6.18
N PHE A 139 -8.69 1.16 7.35
CA PHE A 139 -9.45 -0.09 7.51
C PHE A 139 -10.28 -0.06 8.79
N GLY A 140 -11.36 -0.84 8.84
CA GLY A 140 -12.10 -1.08 10.09
C GLY A 140 -11.27 -1.89 11.10
N SER A 141 -10.48 -2.86 10.62
CA SER A 141 -9.50 -3.61 11.39
C SER A 141 -8.45 -4.25 10.47
N LEU A 142 -7.20 -4.35 10.92
CA LEU A 142 -6.15 -5.07 10.21
C LEU A 142 -5.92 -6.45 10.83
N ILE A 143 -5.85 -7.47 9.97
CA ILE A 143 -5.34 -8.80 10.28
C ILE A 143 -4.01 -8.91 9.53
N ASP A 144 -2.92 -8.99 10.29
CA ASP A 144 -1.59 -9.24 9.74
C ASP A 144 -1.37 -10.75 9.64
N SER A 145 -1.49 -11.27 8.41
CA SER A 145 -1.26 -12.67 8.08
C SER A 145 0.14 -12.92 7.52
N GLY A 146 1.00 -11.89 7.44
CA GLY A 146 2.37 -12.00 6.95
C GLY A 146 2.71 -11.10 5.75
N TYR A 147 2.03 -9.96 5.59
CA TYR A 147 2.31 -9.05 4.48
C TYR A 147 3.74 -8.48 4.52
N THR A 148 4.24 -8.09 3.34
CA THR A 148 5.57 -7.48 3.20
C THR A 148 5.49 -6.18 2.41
N PHE A 149 6.47 -5.30 2.59
CA PHE A 149 6.60 -4.09 1.78
C PHE A 149 7.61 -4.29 0.66
N ASP A 150 7.28 -3.81 -0.53
CA ASP A 150 8.19 -3.69 -1.65
C ASP A 150 8.44 -2.20 -1.97
N PHE A 151 9.66 -1.76 -1.68
CA PHE A 151 10.14 -0.40 -1.97
C PHE A 151 11.13 -0.36 -3.14
N SER A 152 11.22 -1.41 -3.96
CA SER A 152 12.16 -1.49 -5.09
C SER A 152 11.97 -0.35 -6.11
N ASN A 153 10.75 0.16 -6.25
CA ASN A 153 10.40 1.32 -7.08
C ASN A 153 10.16 2.61 -6.25
N ALA A 154 10.59 2.62 -4.99
CA ALA A 154 10.42 3.72 -4.04
C ALA A 154 11.73 4.03 -3.32
N VAL A 155 12.80 4.21 -4.10
CA VAL A 155 14.15 4.51 -3.60
C VAL A 155 14.20 5.96 -3.10
N LEU A 156 14.55 6.12 -1.82
CA LEU A 156 14.67 7.43 -1.18
C LEU A 156 16.06 8.05 -1.36
N GLY A 157 16.16 9.35 -1.08
CA GLY A 157 17.43 10.07 -1.02
C GLY A 157 18.38 9.50 0.04
N ALA A 158 19.68 9.77 -0.12
CA ALA A 158 20.71 9.26 0.79
C ALA A 158 20.44 9.69 2.25
N GLY A 159 20.50 8.73 3.18
CA GLY A 159 20.26 8.96 4.60
C GLY A 159 18.79 8.96 5.01
N LEU A 160 17.87 8.65 4.10
CA LEU A 160 16.44 8.47 4.39
C LEU A 160 16.05 6.99 4.34
N SER A 161 15.04 6.62 5.11
CA SER A 161 14.43 5.29 5.12
C SER A 161 12.92 5.37 5.34
N TRP A 162 12.21 4.37 4.82
CA TRP A 162 10.81 4.15 5.12
C TRP A 162 10.64 3.68 6.57
N ASP A 163 9.73 4.34 7.30
CA ASP A 163 9.20 3.88 8.57
C ASP A 163 7.80 3.32 8.36
N THR A 164 7.63 2.03 8.65
CA THR A 164 6.39 1.27 8.49
C THR A 164 5.69 0.99 9.83
N SER A 165 6.24 1.48 10.95
CA SER A 165 5.77 1.16 12.30
C SER A 165 4.31 1.59 12.55
N ALA A 166 3.85 2.64 11.86
CA ALA A 166 2.50 3.14 11.96
C ALA A 166 1.49 2.41 11.04
N PHE A 167 1.96 1.65 10.04
CA PHE A 167 1.10 1.04 9.03
C PHE A 167 0.09 0.07 9.64
N GLY A 168 0.53 -0.81 10.54
CA GLY A 168 -0.32 -1.83 11.15
C GLY A 168 -1.51 -1.27 11.94
N SER A 169 -1.43 -0.01 12.39
CA SER A 169 -2.46 0.64 13.21
C SER A 169 -3.26 1.69 12.48
N SER A 170 -2.68 2.34 11.47
CA SER A 170 -3.25 3.54 10.83
C SER A 170 -3.09 3.58 9.31
N GLY A 171 -2.39 2.61 8.72
CA GLY A 171 -2.06 2.57 7.29
C GLY A 171 -1.10 3.67 6.84
N ILE A 172 -0.32 4.23 7.77
CA ILE A 172 0.64 5.32 7.51
C ILE A 172 2.05 4.77 7.25
N LEU A 173 2.68 5.30 6.21
CA LEU A 173 4.12 5.20 5.94
C LEU A 173 4.77 6.57 6.14
N SER A 174 5.95 6.62 6.74
CA SER A 174 6.66 7.88 6.98
C SER A 174 8.10 7.83 6.48
N ILE A 175 8.67 9.01 6.22
CA ILE A 175 10.08 9.16 5.88
C ILE A 175 10.85 9.54 7.15
N THR A 176 11.75 8.66 7.55
CA THR A 176 12.67 8.89 8.66
C THR A 176 14.12 8.90 8.18
N THR A 177 15.05 9.22 9.06
CA THR A 177 16.47 9.05 8.79
C THR A 177 16.84 7.58 8.84
N SER A 178 17.75 7.13 7.96
CA SER A 178 18.39 5.83 8.11
C SER A 178 19.21 5.84 9.40
N GLU A 179 18.61 5.35 10.48
CA GLU A 179 19.30 5.26 11.75
C GLU A 179 20.38 4.18 11.57
N SER A 180 21.63 4.59 11.36
CA SER A 180 22.73 3.65 11.53
C SER A 180 22.64 3.26 13.00
N ALA A 181 22.27 2.02 13.30
CA ALA A 181 22.39 1.49 14.65
C ALA A 181 23.86 1.68 15.03
N ILE A 182 24.19 2.77 15.72
CA ILE A 182 25.45 2.90 16.44
C ILE A 182 25.17 2.00 17.64
N PRO A 183 25.74 0.77 17.70
CA PRO A 183 25.59 -0.03 18.90
C PRO A 183 26.15 0.84 20.01
N GLU A 184 25.34 1.12 21.05
CA GLU A 184 25.77 1.98 22.15
C GLU A 184 27.18 1.53 22.56
N PRO A 185 28.23 2.34 22.30
CA PRO A 185 29.56 1.87 22.58
C PRO A 185 29.59 1.63 24.09
N GLY A 186 30.32 0.60 24.54
CA GLY A 186 30.53 0.31 25.97
C GLY A 186 31.02 1.49 26.82
N SER A 187 31.14 2.72 26.28
CA SER A 187 31.28 4.01 26.93
C SER A 187 30.36 4.24 28.12
N LEU A 188 29.06 3.90 28.05
CA LEU A 188 28.18 4.02 29.24
C LEU A 188 28.58 3.04 30.35
N SER A 189 28.96 1.81 29.96
CA SER A 189 29.49 0.81 30.90
C SER A 189 30.83 1.25 31.50
N LEU A 190 31.73 1.83 30.71
CA LEU A 190 33.03 2.33 31.16
C LEU A 190 32.91 3.56 32.06
N LEU A 191 31.95 4.46 31.77
CA LEU A 191 31.67 5.62 32.61
C LEU A 191 31.06 5.19 33.96
N ALA A 192 30.13 4.23 33.95
CA ALA A 192 29.55 3.67 35.17
C ALA A 192 30.61 2.94 36.03
N LEU A 193 31.48 2.14 35.41
CA LEU A 193 32.59 1.47 36.09
C LEU A 193 33.63 2.47 36.61
N GLY A 194 33.95 3.51 35.84
CA GLY A 194 34.87 4.58 36.23
C GLY A 194 34.33 5.38 37.43
N ALA A 195 33.04 5.73 37.42
CA ALA A 195 32.37 6.41 38.53
C ALA A 195 32.33 5.52 39.79
N ALA A 196 32.04 4.22 39.65
CA ALA A 196 32.06 3.27 40.76
C ALA A 196 33.47 3.13 41.36
N ALA A 197 34.51 3.04 40.53
CA ALA A 197 35.90 2.98 40.99
C ALA A 197 36.32 4.26 41.74
N LEU A 198 35.90 5.44 41.27
CA LEU A 198 36.13 6.73 41.93
C LEU A 198 35.40 6.83 43.27
N LEU A 199 34.15 6.36 43.36
CA LEU A 199 33.39 6.34 44.60
C LEU A 199 33.98 5.38 45.64
N VAL A 200 34.44 4.20 45.21
CA VAL A 200 35.15 3.25 46.09
C VAL A 200 36.48 3.83 46.56
N ARG A 201 37.21 4.55 45.70
CA ARG A 201 38.48 5.20 46.06
C ARG A 201 38.29 6.32 47.09
N ARG A 202 37.22 7.11 46.99
CA ARG A 202 36.92 8.19 47.95
C ARG A 202 36.52 7.71 49.35
N ARG A 203 36.12 6.43 49.49
CA ARG A 203 35.77 5.84 50.80
C ARG A 203 36.97 5.25 51.56
N LYS A 204 38.15 5.17 50.93
CA LYS A 204 39.37 4.57 51.51
C LYS A 204 40.46 5.58 51.88
N VAL A 205 40.19 6.88 51.77
CA VAL A 205 41.05 7.99 52.23
C VAL A 205 40.31 8.69 53.36
#